data_AF-A0A2G9ZU01-F1
#
_entry.id   AF-A0A2G9ZU01-F1
#
_cell.length_a   1.000
_cell.length_b   1.000
_cell.length_c   1.000
_cell.angle_alpha   90.00
_cell.angle_beta   90.00
_cell.angle_gamma   90.00
#
_symmetry.space_group_name_H-M   'P 1'
#
loop_
_entity.id
_entity.type
_entity.pdbx_description
1 polymer ?
#
loop_
_entity_poly.entity_id
_entity_poly.type
_entity_poly.pdbx_seq_one_letter_code
_entity_poly.pdbx_strand_id
1 'polypeptide(L)'
;MSTPPLFHLFSSLHTGQSSLALESTVLTHGLPRPQNLGLARDMQRVVRENGATPATIAVLEGKVIVGLTDAQLEQLANAENPRKISRRDFAAAILKKESGGTTVAGTMFAAHRAGIKVFATGGIGGVHEVETFDVSADLQALAETPMIVVCAGAKAILDLPATLEYLE
;
A
#
# COMPACT_ATOMS: atom_id res chain seq x y z
N MET A 1 -2.26 24.65 15.94
CA MET A 1 -3.34 24.43 14.95
C MET A 1 -3.63 22.94 14.92
N SER A 2 -4.73 22.51 15.53
CA SER A 2 -5.13 21.11 15.61
C SER A 2 -5.60 20.61 14.25
N THR A 3 -5.04 19.49 13.78
CA THR A 3 -5.52 18.74 12.61
C THR A 3 -7.02 18.42 12.76
N PRO A 4 -7.85 18.60 11.71
CA PRO A 4 -9.28 18.30 11.79
C PRO A 4 -9.53 16.78 11.96
N PRO A 5 -10.66 16.37 12.58
CA PRO A 5 -10.89 15.00 13.04
C PRO A 5 -11.48 14.09 11.95
N LEU A 6 -10.82 13.98 10.79
CA LEU A 6 -11.31 13.18 9.65
C LEU A 6 -10.39 12.00 9.28
N PHE A 7 -9.31 11.76 10.03
CA PHE A 7 -8.33 10.71 9.73
C PHE A 7 -7.93 9.97 11.01
N HIS A 8 -8.76 9.00 11.45
CA HIS A 8 -8.34 8.06 12.49
C HIS A 8 -7.49 6.96 11.86
N LEU A 9 -6.17 7.12 11.97
CA LEU A 9 -5.22 6.07 11.64
C LEU A 9 -5.16 5.10 12.83
N PHE A 10 -5.67 3.89 12.65
CA PHE A 10 -5.53 2.85 13.66
C PHE A 10 -4.19 2.15 13.44
N SER A 11 -3.24 2.45 14.32
CA SER A 11 -1.90 1.86 14.32
C SER A 11 -1.77 0.88 15.48
N SER A 12 -1.32 -0.35 15.21
CA SER A 12 -0.89 -1.28 16.27
C SER A 12 0.60 -1.16 16.58
N LEU A 13 1.28 -0.14 16.08
CA LEU A 13 2.73 0.00 16.18
C LEU A 13 3.12 0.51 17.57
N HIS A 14 4.04 -0.19 18.22
CA HIS A 14 4.62 0.25 19.48
C HIS A 14 5.70 1.31 19.20
N THR A 15 5.72 2.37 20.02
CA THR A 15 6.73 3.42 19.92
C THR A 15 8.14 2.84 20.12
N GLY A 16 9.07 3.17 19.22
CA GLY A 16 10.46 2.73 19.28
C GLY A 16 10.82 1.45 18.51
N GLN A 17 9.86 0.76 17.89
CA GLN A 17 10.13 -0.38 17.01
C GLN A 17 10.21 0.03 15.54
N SER A 18 11.25 -0.43 14.85
CA SER A 18 11.39 -0.33 13.40
C SER A 18 10.20 -0.98 12.71
N SER A 19 9.41 -0.19 11.99
CA SER A 19 8.22 -0.66 11.28
C SER A 19 8.46 -0.65 9.77
N LEU A 20 7.96 -1.67 9.07
CA LEU A 20 8.05 -1.78 7.62
C LEU A 20 6.64 -1.81 7.03
N ALA A 21 6.30 -0.82 6.21
CA ALA A 21 5.02 -0.79 5.51
C ALA A 21 4.97 -1.88 4.43
N LEU A 22 3.77 -2.44 4.23
CA LEU A 22 3.48 -3.43 3.20
C LEU A 22 2.17 -3.04 2.49
N GLU A 23 2.14 -3.11 1.16
CA GLU A 23 0.92 -2.85 0.39
C GLU A 23 -0.08 -4.01 0.46
N SER A 24 -1.32 -3.74 0.03
CA SER A 24 -2.38 -4.74 0.04
C SER A 24 -3.19 -4.84 -1.27
N THR A 25 -2.83 -4.06 -2.29
CA THR A 25 -3.35 -4.29 -3.65
C THR A 25 -2.92 -5.66 -4.17
N VAL A 26 -1.69 -6.11 -3.88
CA VAL A 26 -1.26 -7.48 -4.25
C VAL A 26 -2.16 -8.57 -3.64
N LEU A 27 -2.74 -8.35 -2.46
CA LEU A 27 -3.67 -9.28 -1.81
C LEU A 27 -5.07 -9.30 -2.45
N THR A 28 -5.50 -8.19 -3.04
CA THR A 28 -6.88 -8.00 -3.50
C THR A 28 -7.03 -8.07 -5.02
N HIS A 29 -5.98 -7.71 -5.76
CA HIS A 29 -5.98 -7.59 -7.22
C HIS A 29 -4.74 -8.22 -7.88
N GLY A 30 -3.71 -8.58 -7.11
CA GLY A 30 -2.45 -9.08 -7.66
C GLY A 30 -2.34 -10.60 -7.75
N LEU A 31 -2.92 -11.32 -6.80
CA LEU A 31 -2.84 -12.78 -6.74
C LEU A 31 -4.21 -13.43 -6.51
N PRO A 32 -4.42 -14.66 -7.05
CA PRO A 32 -5.64 -15.42 -6.79
C PRO A 32 -5.71 -15.92 -5.35
N ARG A 33 -6.91 -16.33 -4.93
CA ARG A 33 -7.13 -17.08 -3.68
C ARG A 33 -6.79 -18.55 -3.89
N PRO A 34 -6.22 -19.24 -2.88
CA PRO A 34 -5.84 -18.73 -1.55
C PRO A 34 -4.41 -18.16 -1.46
N GLN A 35 -3.69 -18.07 -2.59
CA GLN A 35 -2.28 -17.67 -2.62
C GLN A 35 -2.06 -16.26 -2.06
N ASN A 36 -3.02 -15.36 -2.27
CA ASN A 36 -3.00 -14.00 -1.72
C ASN A 36 -2.87 -13.93 -0.19
N LEU A 37 -3.63 -14.75 0.55
CA LEU A 37 -3.57 -14.80 2.01
C LEU A 37 -2.28 -15.46 2.50
N GLY A 38 -1.84 -16.52 1.81
CA GLY A 38 -0.55 -17.17 2.08
C GLY A 38 0.60 -16.16 1.98
N LEU A 39 0.66 -15.42 0.87
CA LEU A 39 1.66 -14.37 0.67
C LEU A 39 1.59 -13.30 1.77
N ALA A 40 0.40 -12.85 2.14
CA ALA A 40 0.24 -11.82 3.16
C ALA A 40 0.86 -12.25 4.51
N ARG A 41 0.59 -13.49 4.92
CA ARG A 41 1.13 -14.08 6.14
C ARG A 41 2.64 -14.25 6.05
N ASP A 42 3.14 -14.75 4.92
CA ASP A 42 4.59 -14.92 4.69
C ASP A 42 5.33 -13.59 4.71
N MET A 43 4.80 -12.55 4.05
CA MET A 43 5.35 -11.20 4.11
C MET A 43 5.44 -10.71 5.55
N GLN A 44 4.34 -10.77 6.32
CA GLN A 44 4.39 -10.31 7.71
C GLN A 44 5.34 -11.16 8.58
N ARG A 45 5.43 -12.47 8.32
CA ARG A 45 6.34 -13.38 9.01
C ARG A 45 7.81 -13.02 8.76
N VAL A 46 8.21 -12.86 7.49
CA VAL A 46 9.59 -12.51 7.12
C VAL A 46 10.02 -11.18 7.76
N VAL A 47 9.12 -10.19 7.80
CA VAL A 47 9.42 -8.92 8.47
C VAL A 47 9.69 -9.09 9.97
N ARG A 48 8.87 -9.91 10.66
CA ARG A 48 9.07 -10.23 12.09
C ARG A 48 10.36 -11.02 12.34
N GLU A 49 10.66 -12.01 11.50
CA GLU A 49 11.89 -12.80 11.56
C GLU A 49 13.15 -11.94 11.42
N ASN A 50 13.05 -10.79 10.74
CA ASN A 50 14.14 -9.81 10.60
C ASN A 50 14.08 -8.66 11.63
N GLY A 51 13.30 -8.80 12.71
CA GLY A 51 13.30 -7.89 13.84
C GLY A 51 12.52 -6.57 13.64
N ALA A 52 11.70 -6.48 12.60
CA ALA A 52 10.84 -5.32 12.34
C ALA A 52 9.36 -5.66 12.56
N THR A 53 8.54 -4.63 12.78
CA THR A 53 7.09 -4.77 12.90
C THR A 53 6.42 -4.57 11.54
N PRO A 54 5.72 -5.58 10.97
CA PRO A 54 5.03 -5.42 9.71
C PRO A 54 3.81 -4.53 9.85
N ALA A 55 3.68 -3.58 8.93
CA ALA A 55 2.54 -2.68 8.85
C ALA A 55 1.86 -2.85 7.48
N THR A 56 1.13 -3.95 7.29
CA THR A 56 0.24 -4.07 6.12
C THR A 56 -0.86 -3.01 6.22
N ILE A 57 -1.07 -2.24 5.14
CA ILE A 57 -1.99 -1.10 5.15
C ILE A 57 -3.17 -1.37 4.22
N ALA A 58 -4.39 -1.17 4.72
CA ALA A 58 -5.62 -1.26 3.94
C ALA A 58 -6.70 -0.31 4.46
N VAL A 59 -7.80 -0.21 3.72
CA VAL A 59 -9.05 0.34 4.24
C VAL A 59 -10.01 -0.81 4.49
N LEU A 60 -10.56 -0.91 5.70
CA LEU A 60 -11.61 -1.87 6.05
C LEU A 60 -12.83 -1.10 6.56
N GLU A 61 -13.98 -1.25 5.89
CA GLU A 61 -15.24 -0.61 6.26
C GLU A 61 -15.10 0.91 6.46
N GLY A 62 -14.33 1.56 5.58
CA GLY A 62 -14.02 2.99 5.65
C GLY A 62 -12.99 3.39 6.71
N LYS A 63 -12.34 2.46 7.40
CA LYS A 63 -11.26 2.74 8.36
C LYS A 63 -9.91 2.48 7.73
N VAL A 64 -9.01 3.46 7.79
CA VAL A 64 -7.60 3.28 7.39
C VAL A 64 -6.87 2.57 8.52
N ILE A 65 -6.36 1.37 8.23
CA ILE A 65 -5.67 0.54 9.22
C ILE A 65 -4.20 0.38 8.79
N VAL A 66 -3.29 0.65 9.72
CA VAL A 66 -1.85 0.48 9.54
C VAL A 66 -1.37 -0.62 10.49
N GLY A 67 -1.01 -1.76 9.92
CA GLY A 67 -0.75 -2.98 10.68
C GLY A 67 -2.01 -3.82 10.84
N LEU A 68 -2.39 -4.51 9.76
CA LEU A 68 -3.49 -5.48 9.82
C LEU A 68 -3.14 -6.67 10.71
N THR A 69 -4.12 -7.10 11.51
CA THR A 69 -4.10 -8.39 12.22
C THR A 69 -4.30 -9.55 11.23
N ASP A 70 -4.06 -10.79 11.66
CA ASP A 70 -4.29 -11.97 10.83
C ASP A 70 -5.76 -12.10 10.38
N ALA A 71 -6.71 -11.86 11.30
CA ALA A 71 -8.13 -11.86 10.97
C ALA A 71 -8.50 -10.77 9.94
N GLN A 72 -7.86 -9.61 10.00
CA GLN A 72 -8.06 -8.53 9.03
C GLN A 72 -7.41 -8.82 7.69
N LEU A 73 -6.26 -9.51 7.66
CA LEU A 73 -5.67 -10.04 6.43
C LEU A 73 -6.63 -11.02 5.76
N GLU A 74 -7.19 -11.95 6.54
CA GLU A 74 -8.14 -12.93 6.05
C GLU A 74 -9.42 -12.27 5.52
N GLN A 75 -9.96 -11.29 6.24
CA GLN A 75 -11.09 -10.48 5.77
C GLN A 75 -10.79 -9.79 4.44
N LEU A 76 -9.61 -9.17 4.30
CA LEU A 76 -9.24 -8.45 3.09
C LEU A 76 -8.99 -9.39 1.90
N ALA A 77 -8.29 -10.50 2.13
CA ALA A 77 -7.99 -11.49 1.10
C ALA A 77 -9.25 -12.18 0.56
N ASN A 78 -10.30 -12.29 1.39
CA ASN A 78 -11.58 -12.88 1.04
C ASN A 78 -12.67 -11.88 0.63
N ALA A 79 -12.38 -10.57 0.61
CA ALA A 79 -13.34 -9.54 0.21
C ALA A 79 -13.80 -9.73 -1.25
N GLU A 80 -15.10 -9.77 -1.51
CA GLU A 80 -15.65 -10.08 -2.85
C GLU A 80 -15.39 -8.97 -3.87
N ASN A 81 -15.57 -7.70 -3.48
CA ASN A 81 -15.41 -6.54 -4.36
C ASN A 81 -14.52 -5.47 -3.69
N PRO A 82 -13.24 -5.79 -3.40
CA PRO A 82 -12.36 -4.85 -2.72
C PRO A 82 -12.03 -3.69 -3.67
N ARG A 83 -12.07 -2.46 -3.15
CA ARG A 83 -11.61 -1.31 -3.93
C ARG A 83 -10.09 -1.34 -4.08
N LYS A 84 -9.57 -0.98 -5.26
CA LYS A 84 -8.16 -0.60 -5.44
C LYS A 84 -7.98 0.86 -5.02
N ILE A 85 -7.25 1.10 -3.93
CA ILE A 85 -7.19 2.41 -3.27
C ILE A 85 -5.83 3.06 -3.53
N SER A 86 -5.80 4.04 -4.42
CA SER A 86 -4.69 4.99 -4.56
C SER A 86 -4.90 6.21 -3.65
N ARG A 87 -3.95 7.15 -3.63
CA ARG A 87 -4.00 8.37 -2.81
C ARG A 87 -5.33 9.13 -2.94
N ARG A 88 -5.86 9.27 -4.16
CA ARG A 88 -7.11 9.99 -4.44
C ARG A 88 -8.37 9.27 -3.94
N ASP A 89 -8.28 7.95 -3.73
CA ASP A 89 -9.44 7.11 -3.43
C ASP A 89 -9.79 7.07 -1.94
N PHE A 90 -8.88 7.45 -1.04
CA PHE A 90 -9.08 7.38 0.41
C PHE A 90 -10.36 8.07 0.86
N ALA A 91 -10.61 9.31 0.43
CA ALA A 91 -11.79 10.06 0.86
C ALA A 91 -13.10 9.35 0.47
N ALA A 92 -13.16 8.85 -0.77
CA ALA A 92 -14.33 8.11 -1.25
C ALA A 92 -14.51 6.80 -0.48
N ALA A 93 -13.44 6.03 -0.28
CA ALA A 93 -13.48 4.75 0.42
C ALA A 93 -13.93 4.92 1.89
N ILE A 94 -13.46 5.96 2.58
CA ILE A 94 -13.86 6.30 3.95
C ILE A 94 -15.35 6.66 4.02
N LEU A 95 -15.79 7.61 3.20
CA LEU A 95 -17.17 8.11 3.22
C LEU A 95 -18.18 7.02 2.84
N LYS A 96 -17.82 6.15 1.89
CA LYS A 96 -18.66 5.05 1.43
C LYS A 96 -18.56 3.78 2.28
N LYS A 97 -17.70 3.79 3.31
CA LYS A 97 -17.41 2.61 4.15
C LYS A 97 -16.96 1.39 3.35
N GLU A 98 -16.20 1.63 2.29
CA GLU A 98 -15.66 0.57 1.43
C GLU A 98 -14.47 -0.13 2.09
N SER A 99 -14.23 -1.37 1.69
CA SER A 99 -13.01 -2.13 2.01
C SER A 99 -12.16 -2.27 0.75
N GLY A 100 -10.83 -2.19 0.89
CA GLY A 100 -9.95 -2.21 -0.27
C GLY A 100 -8.47 -2.25 0.04
N GLY A 101 -7.71 -2.78 -0.91
CA GLY A 101 -6.26 -2.83 -0.86
C GLY A 101 -5.65 -1.51 -1.31
N THR A 102 -4.57 -1.08 -0.66
CA THR A 102 -3.85 0.14 -1.05
C THR A 102 -2.80 -0.15 -2.11
N THR A 103 -2.67 0.71 -3.14
CA THR A 103 -1.58 0.65 -4.13
C THR A 103 -0.28 1.18 -3.51
N VAL A 104 0.86 1.12 -4.22
CA VAL A 104 2.11 1.78 -3.80
C VAL A 104 1.87 3.24 -3.38
N ALA A 105 1.27 4.08 -4.24
CA ALA A 105 0.94 5.46 -3.89
C ALA A 105 0.03 5.59 -2.65
N GLY A 106 -0.97 4.71 -2.54
CA GLY A 106 -1.88 4.70 -1.40
C GLY A 106 -1.20 4.29 -0.09
N THR A 107 -0.35 3.26 -0.14
CA THR A 107 0.45 2.77 0.98
C THR A 107 1.43 3.84 1.43
N MET A 108 2.18 4.46 0.51
CA MET A 108 3.11 5.56 0.83
C MET A 108 2.41 6.71 1.55
N PHE A 109 1.25 7.14 1.05
CA PHE A 109 0.47 8.22 1.65
C PHE A 109 0.08 7.94 3.11
N ALA A 110 -0.41 6.72 3.39
CA ALA A 110 -0.85 6.33 4.73
C ALA A 110 0.33 6.01 5.67
N ALA A 111 1.35 5.29 5.17
CA ALA A 111 2.55 4.96 5.91
C ALA A 111 3.33 6.20 6.35
N HIS A 112 3.46 7.20 5.47
CA HIS A 112 4.16 8.45 5.79
C HIS A 112 3.43 9.23 6.89
N ARG A 113 2.09 9.26 6.84
CA ARG A 113 1.25 9.85 7.90
C ARG A 113 1.33 9.09 9.23
N ALA A 114 1.60 7.79 9.17
CA ALA A 114 1.86 6.96 10.34
C ALA A 114 3.30 7.07 10.88
N GLY A 115 4.15 7.88 10.24
CA GLY A 115 5.55 8.04 10.63
C GLY A 115 6.48 6.92 10.17
N ILE A 116 6.01 5.97 9.35
CA ILE A 116 6.83 4.88 8.80
C ILE A 116 7.69 5.44 7.67
N LYS A 117 8.97 5.04 7.62
CA LYS A 117 9.96 5.56 6.67
C LYS A 117 10.39 4.58 5.59
N VAL A 118 10.07 3.29 5.75
CA VAL A 118 10.44 2.23 4.82
C VAL A 118 9.20 1.44 4.42
N PHE A 119 9.09 1.15 3.12
CA PHE A 119 8.01 0.40 2.50
C PHE A 119 8.60 -0.66 1.56
N ALA A 120 8.10 -1.89 1.62
CA ALA A 120 8.44 -2.95 0.68
C ALA A 120 7.24 -3.35 -0.19
N THR A 121 7.46 -3.48 -1.50
CA THR A 121 6.49 -3.97 -2.49
C THR A 121 7.18 -4.87 -3.51
N GLY A 122 6.41 -5.60 -4.31
CA GLY A 122 6.96 -6.40 -5.41
C GLY A 122 7.52 -5.52 -6.53
N GLY A 123 6.72 -4.58 -7.02
CA GLY A 123 7.13 -3.66 -8.08
C GLY A 123 6.25 -2.42 -8.13
N ILE A 124 6.83 -1.27 -8.48
CA ILE A 124 6.08 -0.01 -8.59
C ILE A 124 5.28 0.06 -9.90
N GLY A 125 4.24 0.88 -9.93
CA GLY A 125 3.68 1.34 -11.19
C GLY A 125 4.62 2.32 -11.90
N GLY A 126 4.26 2.71 -13.12
CA GLY A 126 5.08 3.58 -13.96
C GLY A 126 4.28 4.13 -15.13
N VAL A 127 4.97 4.46 -16.22
CA VAL A 127 4.37 4.92 -17.46
C VAL A 127 3.86 3.71 -18.26
N HIS A 128 2.59 3.74 -18.68
CA HIS A 128 2.05 2.76 -19.62
C HIS A 128 2.40 3.15 -21.07
N GLU A 129 2.22 2.23 -22.02
CA GLU A 129 2.53 2.48 -23.43
C GLU A 129 1.82 3.75 -23.96
N VAL A 130 2.57 4.49 -24.81
CA VAL A 130 2.43 5.91 -25.14
C VAL A 130 1.03 6.36 -25.58
N GLU A 131 0.20 5.47 -26.10
CA GLU A 131 -1.09 5.82 -26.71
C GLU A 131 -2.15 6.30 -25.71
N THR A 132 -1.97 6.06 -24.41
CA THR A 132 -3.04 6.23 -23.40
C THR A 132 -2.87 7.39 -22.42
N PHE A 133 -1.70 8.07 -22.40
CA PHE A 133 -1.33 9.02 -21.34
C PHE A 133 -1.55 8.48 -19.91
N ASP A 134 -1.52 7.16 -19.75
CA ASP A 134 -1.75 6.51 -18.45
C ASP A 134 -0.43 6.42 -17.69
N VAL A 135 -0.24 7.34 -16.74
CA VAL A 135 0.92 7.40 -15.85
C VAL A 135 0.49 7.06 -14.43
N SER A 136 1.14 6.06 -13.83
CA SER A 136 0.84 5.66 -12.47
C SER A 136 1.07 6.80 -11.47
N ALA A 137 0.10 6.99 -10.58
CA ALA A 137 0.23 7.89 -9.43
C ALA A 137 1.37 7.52 -8.47
N ASP A 138 1.96 6.33 -8.62
CA ASP A 138 3.13 5.89 -7.85
C ASP A 138 4.35 6.78 -8.11
N LEU A 139 4.56 7.26 -9.35
CA LEU A 139 5.71 8.10 -9.69
C LEU A 139 5.63 9.48 -9.01
N GLN A 140 4.44 10.10 -9.04
CA GLN A 140 4.20 11.35 -8.31
C GLN A 140 4.34 11.13 -6.78
N ALA A 141 3.91 9.98 -6.27
CA ALA A 141 4.06 9.66 -4.85
C ALA A 141 5.53 9.55 -4.43
N LEU A 142 6.38 8.96 -5.27
CA LEU A 142 7.83 8.89 -5.09
C LEU A 142 8.48 10.28 -5.07
N ALA A 143 8.03 11.19 -5.94
CA ALA A 143 8.54 12.57 -5.97
C ALA A 143 8.16 13.41 -4.73
N GLU A 144 6.96 13.18 -4.17
CA GLU A 144 6.41 14.04 -3.10
C GLU A 144 6.54 13.48 -1.69
N THR A 145 6.70 12.16 -1.52
CA THR A 145 6.62 11.49 -0.22
C THR A 145 8.00 11.01 0.23
N PRO A 146 8.60 11.60 1.30
CA PRO A 146 9.93 11.22 1.75
C PRO A 146 9.89 9.86 2.47
N MET A 147 10.13 8.80 1.69
CA MET A 147 10.06 7.40 2.11
C MET A 147 10.97 6.55 1.21
N ILE A 148 11.60 5.52 1.80
CA ILE A 148 12.35 4.52 1.04
C ILE A 148 11.37 3.44 0.58
N VAL A 149 11.33 3.19 -0.74
CA VAL A 149 10.52 2.13 -1.36
C VAL A 149 11.44 1.05 -1.92
N VAL A 150 11.40 -0.13 -1.32
CA VAL A 150 12.14 -1.32 -1.76
C VAL A 150 11.25 -2.12 -2.71
N CYS A 151 11.72 -2.37 -3.93
CA CYS A 151 11.00 -3.11 -4.96
C CYS A 151 11.95 -3.82 -5.94
N ALA A 152 11.41 -4.72 -6.76
CA ALA A 152 12.14 -5.35 -7.86
C ALA A 152 12.12 -4.51 -9.17
N GLY A 153 11.93 -3.19 -9.05
CA GLY A 153 11.77 -2.25 -10.16
C GLY A 153 10.30 -1.91 -10.49
N ALA A 154 10.08 -1.24 -11.62
CA ALA A 154 8.75 -1.06 -12.19
C ALA A 154 8.24 -2.38 -12.77
N LYS A 155 6.93 -2.61 -12.72
CA LYS A 155 6.32 -3.84 -13.25
C LYS A 155 6.66 -4.00 -14.74
N ALA A 156 7.04 -5.21 -15.16
CA ALA A 156 7.49 -5.50 -16.53
C ALA A 156 6.44 -5.28 -17.64
N ILE A 157 5.18 -5.03 -17.27
CA ILE A 157 4.08 -4.71 -18.19
C ILE A 157 4.03 -3.22 -18.60
N LEU A 158 4.99 -2.43 -18.16
CA LEU A 158 5.05 -0.97 -18.33
C LEU A 158 6.11 -0.58 -19.36
N ASP A 159 6.05 0.67 -19.83
CA ASP A 159 7.13 1.29 -20.60
C ASP A 159 8.28 1.64 -19.66
N LEU A 160 9.27 0.74 -19.57
CA LEU A 160 10.41 0.90 -18.65
C LEU A 160 11.33 2.08 -19.02
N PRO A 161 11.69 2.30 -20.30
CA PRO A 161 12.41 3.51 -20.69
C PRO A 161 11.69 4.80 -20.28
N ALA A 162 10.39 4.94 -20.60
CA ALA A 162 9.64 6.14 -20.23
C ALA A 162 9.49 6.29 -18.71
N THR A 163 9.38 5.19 -17.98
CA THR A 163 9.36 5.20 -16.51
C THR A 163 10.69 5.67 -15.92
N LEU A 164 11.82 5.27 -16.51
CA LEU A 164 13.14 5.72 -16.07
C LEU A 164 13.30 7.23 -16.30
N GLU A 165 12.94 7.74 -17.48
CA GLU A 165 13.00 9.17 -17.82
C GLU A 165 12.09 10.01 -16.92
N TYR A 166 10.93 9.48 -16.50
CA TYR A 166 10.06 10.20 -15.57
C TYR A 166 10.66 10.33 -14.16
N LEU A 167 11.49 9.36 -13.75
CA LEU A 167 12.08 9.31 -12.41
C LEU A 167 13.33 10.20 -12.27
N GLU A 168 13.95 10.62 -13.38
CA GLU A 168 15.10 11.55 -13.42
C GLU A 168 14.69 13.00 -13.10
#